data_AF-A0A285NM50-F1
#
_entry.id   AF-A0A285NM50-F1
#
_cell.length_a   1.000
_cell.length_b   1.000
_cell.length_c   1.000
_cell.angle_alpha   90.00
_cell.angle_beta   90.00
_cell.angle_gamma   90.00
#
_symmetry.space_group_name_H-M   'P 1'
#
loop_
_entity.id
_entity.type
_entity.pdbx_description
1 polymer ?
#
loop_
_entity_poly.entity_id
_entity_poly.type
_entity_poly.pdbx_seq_one_letter_code
_entity_poly.pdbx_strand_id
1 'polypeptide(L)'
;MEELKTNIRGIAVDVLSEEWQDEDVLNKTPIVLEKITKRKGGFTLHMRAPYENIEWYFSKGLTIFNIKEGSKGKFLRIEHEDGQYWVDLPPDSSVIEFLKEFMEE
;
A
#
# COMPACT_ATOMS: atom_id res chain seq x y z
N MET A 1 -8.55 -16.78 8.66
CA MET A 1 -8.25 -15.64 7.77
C MET A 1 -8.82 -14.42 8.46
N GLU A 2 -8.00 -13.41 8.73
CA GLU A 2 -8.39 -12.21 9.47
C GLU A 2 -8.57 -11.05 8.47
N GLU A 3 -9.61 -10.23 8.65
CA GLU A 3 -9.94 -9.14 7.74
C GLU A 3 -10.21 -7.83 8.50
N LEU A 4 -9.72 -6.72 7.97
CA LEU A 4 -10.04 -5.36 8.39
C LEU A 4 -10.77 -4.64 7.27
N LYS A 5 -12.02 -4.21 7.50
CA LYS A 5 -12.74 -3.32 6.57
C LYS A 5 -12.42 -1.87 6.91
N THR A 6 -12.19 -1.05 5.89
CA THR A 6 -11.84 0.36 6.05
C THR A 6 -12.33 1.21 4.87
N ASN A 7 -12.10 2.52 4.91
CA ASN A 7 -12.42 3.45 3.83
C ASN A 7 -11.44 4.62 3.87
N ILE A 8 -10.18 4.31 3.59
CA ILE A 8 -9.06 5.26 3.71
C ILE A 8 -8.62 5.68 2.31
N ARG A 9 -8.54 6.99 2.08
CA ARG A 9 -8.00 7.53 0.83
C ARG A 9 -6.49 7.56 0.87
N GLY A 10 -5.86 7.08 -0.19
CA GLY A 10 -4.42 7.04 -0.33
C GLY A 10 -3.97 7.22 -1.78
N ILE A 11 -2.71 6.92 -2.03
CA ILE A 11 -2.09 6.96 -3.35
C ILE A 11 -1.37 5.63 -3.56
N ALA A 12 -1.71 4.91 -4.61
CA ALA A 12 -0.92 3.78 -5.11
C ALA A 12 0.06 4.30 -6.18
N VAL A 13 1.28 3.77 -6.19
CA VAL A 13 2.30 4.12 -7.18
C VAL A 13 2.78 2.88 -7.90
N ASP A 14 2.95 3.05 -9.22
CA ASP A 14 3.20 2.03 -10.23
C ASP A 14 2.03 1.06 -10.43
N VAL A 15 0.98 1.59 -11.06
CA VAL A 15 -0.23 0.82 -11.40
C VAL A 15 -0.10 0.16 -12.78
N LEU A 16 0.91 0.47 -13.59
CA LEU A 16 1.06 -0.01 -14.97
C LEU A 16 2.54 -0.06 -15.39
N SER A 17 3.16 -1.24 -15.27
CA SER A 17 4.54 -1.52 -15.70
C SER A 17 4.64 -1.82 -17.21
N GLU A 18 4.09 -0.96 -18.07
CA GLU A 18 4.49 -0.98 -19.47
C GLU A 18 5.74 -0.12 -19.63
N GLU A 19 6.86 -0.79 -19.95
CA GLU A 19 8.18 -0.25 -20.22
C GLU A 19 8.13 0.98 -21.17
N TRP A 20 8.22 2.18 -20.62
CA TRP A 20 8.60 3.36 -21.38
C TRP A 20 9.90 3.91 -20.79
N GLN A 21 10.99 3.67 -21.52
CA GLN A 21 12.37 3.99 -21.16
C GLN A 21 12.72 5.49 -21.16
N ASP A 22 11.74 6.39 -21.12
CA ASP A 22 12.01 7.82 -21.14
C ASP A 22 11.10 8.55 -20.12
N GLU A 23 11.75 9.13 -19.10
CA GLU A 23 11.23 9.92 -17.98
C GLU A 23 10.65 9.14 -16.78
N ASP A 24 11.25 9.36 -15.59
CA ASP A 24 10.87 8.89 -14.25
C ASP A 24 9.45 9.36 -13.81
N VAL A 25 8.42 9.11 -14.61
CA VAL A 25 7.04 9.45 -14.28
C VAL A 25 6.44 8.29 -13.50
N LEU A 26 6.71 8.29 -12.19
CA LEU A 26 5.98 7.43 -11.25
C LEU A 26 4.48 7.66 -11.41
N ASN A 27 3.76 6.70 -11.99
CA ASN A 27 2.32 6.77 -12.15
C ASN A 27 1.64 6.67 -10.77
N LYS A 28 1.12 7.81 -10.29
CA LYS A 28 0.40 7.91 -9.01
C LYS A 28 -1.09 7.87 -9.26
N THR A 29 -1.76 6.87 -8.70
CA THR A 29 -3.21 6.71 -8.81
C THR A 29 -3.86 6.93 -7.45
N PRO A 30 -4.84 7.85 -7.31
CA PRO A 30 -5.59 7.96 -6.08
C PRO A 30 -6.39 6.69 -5.84
N ILE A 31 -6.36 6.15 -4.62
CA ILE A 31 -7.08 4.94 -4.26
C ILE A 31 -7.91 5.13 -2.99
N VAL A 32 -8.90 4.25 -2.82
CA VAL A 32 -9.59 4.01 -1.56
C VAL A 32 -9.23 2.61 -1.10
N LEU A 33 -8.55 2.47 0.03
CA LEU A 33 -8.37 1.18 0.70
C LEU A 33 -9.70 0.78 1.35
N GLU A 34 -10.28 -0.33 0.89
CA GLU A 34 -11.59 -0.80 1.34
C GLU A 34 -11.48 -1.98 2.31
N LYS A 35 -10.45 -2.81 2.14
CA LYS A 35 -10.22 -3.98 2.98
C LYS A 35 -8.75 -4.40 3.01
N ILE A 36 -8.31 -4.94 4.14
CA ILE A 36 -7.04 -5.66 4.29
C ILE A 36 -7.36 -7.09 4.71
N THR A 37 -6.79 -8.08 4.04
CA THR A 37 -6.95 -9.50 4.38
C THR A 37 -5.60 -10.14 4.68
N LYS A 38 -5.42 -10.70 5.88
CA LYS A 38 -4.20 -11.39 6.28
C LYS A 38 -4.19 -12.85 5.82
N ARG A 39 -3.01 -13.34 5.44
CA ARG A 39 -2.73 -14.71 5.01
C ARG A 39 -1.46 -15.22 5.70
N LYS A 40 -1.21 -16.53 5.64
CA LYS A 40 -0.09 -17.20 6.35
C LYS A 40 1.30 -16.61 6.03
N GLY A 41 1.46 -15.93 4.90
CA GLY A 41 2.74 -15.36 4.47
C GLY A 41 2.73 -13.87 4.14
N GLY A 42 1.67 -13.13 4.49
CA GLY A 42 1.53 -11.74 4.07
C GLY A 42 0.11 -11.21 4.20
N PHE A 43 -0.19 -10.13 3.49
CA PHE A 43 -1.52 -9.52 3.48
C PHE A 43 -1.87 -8.99 2.09
N THR A 44 -3.17 -8.87 1.81
CA THR A 44 -3.68 -8.28 0.58
C THR A 44 -4.37 -6.97 0.90
N LEU A 45 -3.99 -5.91 0.19
CA LEU A 45 -4.73 -4.64 0.15
C LEU A 45 -5.76 -4.72 -0.97
N HIS A 46 -7.03 -4.56 -0.63
CA HIS A 46 -8.12 -4.42 -1.59
C HIS A 46 -8.46 -2.93 -1.70
N MET A 47 -8.19 -2.37 -2.88
CA MET A 47 -8.26 -0.94 -3.14
C MET A 47 -9.18 -0.67 -4.32
N ARG A 48 -9.84 0.48 -4.30
CA ARG A 48 -10.61 0.99 -5.45
C ARG A 48 -9.93 2.22 -6.03
N ALA A 49 -9.53 2.13 -7.29
CA ALA A 49 -9.07 3.24 -8.10
C ALA A 49 -10.23 3.84 -8.92
N PRO A 50 -10.05 4.99 -9.59
CA PRO A 50 -11.10 5.59 -10.42
C PRO A 50 -11.56 4.70 -11.59
N TYR A 51 -10.68 3.81 -12.06
CA TYR A 51 -10.89 3.04 -13.29
C TYR A 51 -11.06 1.53 -13.03
N GLU A 52 -10.59 1.02 -11.88
CA GLU A 52 -10.63 -0.41 -11.57
C GLU A 52 -10.54 -0.68 -10.06
N ASN A 53 -10.81 -1.93 -9.68
CA ASN A 53 -10.49 -2.44 -8.36
C ASN A 53 -9.13 -3.14 -8.42
N ILE A 54 -8.27 -2.82 -7.47
CA ILE A 54 -6.89 -3.28 -7.39
C ILE A 54 -6.75 -4.20 -6.17
N GLU A 55 -6.15 -5.37 -6.36
CA GLU A 55 -5.78 -6.27 -5.27
C GLU A 55 -4.28 -6.51 -5.28
N TRP A 56 -3.57 -5.99 -4.28
CA TRP A 56 -2.13 -6.13 -4.16
C TRP A 56 -1.75 -6.97 -2.96
N TYR A 57 -0.94 -7.99 -3.21
CA TYR A 57 -0.39 -8.86 -2.17
C TYR A 57 1.00 -8.39 -1.76
N PHE A 58 1.20 -8.31 -0.45
CA PHE A 58 2.45 -7.94 0.20
C PHE A 58 2.94 -9.13 1.02
N SER A 59 4.12 -9.65 0.67
CA SER A 59 4.74 -10.77 1.35
C SER A 59 5.44 -10.33 2.62
N LYS A 60 5.31 -11.12 3.68
CA LYS A 60 6.11 -10.99 4.90
C LYS A 60 7.59 -11.15 4.54
N GLY A 61 8.43 -10.22 5.00
CA GLY A 61 9.88 -10.18 4.71
C GLY A 61 10.26 -9.46 3.42
N LEU A 62 9.33 -9.23 2.49
CA LEU A 62 9.55 -8.47 1.23
C LEU A 62 8.74 -7.17 1.20
N THR A 63 8.26 -6.73 2.36
CA THR A 63 7.43 -5.53 2.51
C THR A 63 8.10 -4.61 3.51
N ILE A 64 8.31 -3.37 3.11
CA ILE A 64 8.90 -2.31 3.92
C ILE A 64 7.78 -1.37 4.34
N PHE A 65 7.69 -1.12 5.64
CA PHE A 65 6.77 -0.15 6.21
C PHE A 65 7.52 1.08 6.71
N ASN A 66 7.14 2.26 6.22
CA ASN A 66 7.79 3.51 6.60
C ASN A 66 6.74 4.56 6.98
N ILE A 67 6.90 5.23 8.12
CA ILE A 67 6.19 6.48 8.39
C ILE A 67 7.04 7.62 7.83
N LYS A 68 6.62 8.19 6.71
CA LYS A 68 7.30 9.31 6.05
C LYS A 68 6.57 10.62 6.34
N GLU A 69 7.30 11.74 6.27
CA GLU A 69 6.73 13.08 6.41
C GLU A 69 6.70 13.76 5.04
N GLY A 70 5.52 14.20 4.63
CA GLY A 70 5.31 14.93 3.38
C GLY A 70 4.77 16.34 3.64
N SER A 71 4.56 17.10 2.58
CA SER A 71 4.04 18.48 2.64
C SER A 71 2.65 18.61 3.28
N LYS A 72 1.89 17.50 3.38
CA LYS A 72 0.55 17.43 3.98
C LYS A 72 0.53 16.75 5.36
N GLY A 73 1.69 16.44 5.93
CA GLY A 73 1.84 15.71 7.18
C GLY A 73 2.43 14.31 6.99
N LYS A 74 2.35 13.50 8.05
CA LYS A 74 2.88 12.14 8.04
C LYS A 74 1.97 11.19 7.26
N PHE A 75 2.55 10.16 6.65
CA PHE A 75 1.85 9.09 5.96
C PHE A 75 2.58 7.76 6.16
N LEU A 76 1.81 6.67 6.18
CA LEU A 76 2.30 5.31 6.13
C LEU A 76 2.55 4.93 4.67
N ARG A 77 3.79 4.57 4.35
CA ARG A 77 4.13 3.91 3.10
C ARG A 77 4.25 2.41 3.34
N ILE A 78 3.55 1.63 2.52
CA ILE A 78 3.68 0.17 2.40
C ILE A 78 4.30 -0.09 1.03
N GLU A 79 5.55 -0.53 1.00
CA GLU A 79 6.40 -0.60 -0.19
C GLU A 79 6.93 -2.01 -0.36
N HIS A 80 6.94 -2.52 -1.59
CA HIS A 80 7.64 -3.77 -1.87
C HIS A 80 9.16 -3.55 -1.76
N GLU A 81 9.93 -4.58 -1.39
CA GLU A 81 11.35 -4.44 -1.08
C GLU A 81 12.23 -3.91 -2.24
N ASP A 82 11.79 -4.13 -3.48
CA ASP A 82 12.47 -3.65 -4.69
C ASP A 82 12.18 -2.17 -4.99
N GLY A 83 11.26 -1.54 -4.25
CA GLY A 83 10.84 -0.16 -4.43
C GLY A 83 10.04 0.10 -5.71
N GLN A 84 9.61 -0.94 -6.45
CA GLN A 84 8.90 -0.77 -7.71
C GLN A 84 7.49 -0.22 -7.50
N TYR A 85 6.76 -0.76 -6.52
CA TYR A 85 5.40 -0.34 -6.22
C TYR A 85 5.18 -0.14 -4.72
N TRP A 86 4.32 0.82 -4.38
CA TRP A 86 3.95 1.12 -3.00
C TRP A 86 2.59 1.80 -2.88
N VAL A 87 2.07 1.83 -1.65
CA VAL A 87 0.86 2.55 -1.28
C VAL A 87 1.18 3.51 -0.14
N ASP A 88 0.85 4.79 -0.36
CA ASP A 88 0.90 5.85 0.64
C ASP A 88 -0.51 6.08 1.23
N LEU A 89 -0.67 5.83 2.53
CA LEU A 89 -1.91 5.99 3.29
C LEU A 89 -1.71 7.01 4.42
N PRO A 90 -2.75 7.75 4.85
CA PRO A 90 -2.68 8.45 6.12
C PRO A 90 -2.37 7.46 7.26
N PRO A 91 -1.67 7.88 8.31
CA PRO A 91 -1.28 7.03 9.41
C PRO A 91 -2.51 6.74 10.28
N ASP A 92 -3.27 5.72 9.86
CA ASP A 92 -4.46 5.24 10.53
C ASP A 92 -4.09 4.21 11.59
N SER A 93 -4.51 4.43 12.83
CA SER A 93 -4.14 3.57 13.96
C SER A 93 -4.67 2.15 13.79
N SER A 94 -5.86 1.96 13.21
CA SER A 94 -6.42 0.63 13.01
C SER A 94 -5.67 -0.16 11.95
N VAL A 95 -5.23 0.48 10.86
CA VAL A 95 -4.36 -0.16 9.85
C VAL A 95 -3.01 -0.53 10.44
N ILE A 96 -2.38 0.40 11.17
CA ILE A 96 -1.05 0.17 11.78
C ILE A 96 -1.12 -0.96 12.79
N GLU A 97 -2.09 -0.95 13.71
CA GLU A 97 -2.27 -2.00 14.71
C GLU A 97 -2.55 -3.35 14.05
N PHE A 98 -3.41 -3.37 13.02
CA PHE A 98 -3.74 -4.59 12.30
C PHE A 98 -2.53 -5.19 11.58
N LEU A 99 -1.67 -4.37 10.99
CA LEU A 99 -0.48 -4.82 10.26
C LEU A 99 0.78 -4.91 11.11
N LYS A 100 0.72 -4.58 12.41
CA LYS A 100 1.88 -4.48 13.30
C LYS A 100 2.77 -5.73 13.30
N GLU A 101 2.17 -6.92 13.23
CA GLU A 101 2.92 -8.19 13.20
C GLU A 101 3.78 -8.40 11.94
N PHE A 102 3.51 -7.64 10.86
CA PHE A 102 4.31 -7.61 9.64
C PHE A 102 5.37 -6.50 9.66
N MET A 103 5.32 -5.60 10.66
CA MET A 103 6.25 -4.48 10.82
C MET A 103 7.39 -4.79 11.81
N GLU A 104 7.18 -5.70 12.77
CA GLU A 104 8.09 -5.97 13.89
C GLU A 104 9.05 -7.17 13.68
N GLU A 105 9.58 -7.39 12.47
CA GLU A 105 10.65 -8.38 12.21
C GLU A 105 12.00 -7.76 11.82
#